data_AF-A0AAE1PYM8-F1
#
_entry.id   AF-A0AAE1PYM8-F1
#
_cell.length_a   1.000
_cell.length_b   1.000
_cell.length_c   1.000
_cell.angle_alpha   90.00
_cell.angle_beta   90.00
_cell.angle_gamma   90.00
#
_symmetry.space_group_name_H-M   'P 1'
#
loop_
_entity.id
_entity.type
_entity.pdbx_description
1 polymer ?
#
loop_
_entity_poly.entity_id
_entity_poly.type
_entity_poly.pdbx_seq_one_letter_code
_entity_poly.pdbx_strand_id
1 'polypeptide(L)'
;MCFDKTSSNTGRHKGACVLLEEQFGRELLQLGCRHHVLELVAGAAFSEAMGTSSAPDVFLFKRFKSSWQDIDKTTYEDSSTDDYTAKAVAEFKDEMVQMLEMAVKVKQPRDDFRELLELTIIFLGAVPPRGI
;
A
#
# COMPACT_ATOMS: atom_id res chain seq x y z
N MET A 1 18.02 -11.60 -9.76
CA MET A 1 17.49 -12.53 -8.75
C MET A 1 16.20 -11.96 -8.19
N CYS A 2 15.12 -12.74 -8.12
CA CYS A 2 13.86 -12.33 -7.49
C CYS A 2 13.58 -13.21 -6.28
N PHE A 3 13.32 -12.62 -5.12
CA PHE A 3 13.24 -13.30 -3.82
C PHE A 3 12.47 -12.43 -2.81
N ASP A 4 11.92 -13.00 -1.75
CA ASP A 4 11.31 -12.23 -0.65
C ASP A 4 12.39 -11.55 0.23
N LYS A 5 12.12 -10.34 0.76
CA LYS A 5 13.08 -9.59 1.61
C LYS A 5 13.13 -10.13 3.05
N THR A 6 13.41 -11.42 3.21
CA THR A 6 13.74 -12.00 4.52
C THR A 6 15.24 -11.93 4.76
N SER A 7 15.65 -11.92 6.03
CA SER A 7 17.06 -11.90 6.44
C SER A 7 17.84 -13.12 5.93
N SER A 8 17.17 -14.25 5.70
CA SER A 8 17.73 -15.43 5.03
C SER A 8 18.16 -15.16 3.58
N ASN A 9 17.51 -14.23 2.88
CA ASN A 9 17.85 -13.91 1.49
C ASN A 9 18.81 -12.72 1.38
N THR A 10 18.61 -11.67 2.20
CA THR A 10 19.37 -10.41 2.11
C THR A 10 20.46 -10.25 3.17
N GLY A 11 20.69 -11.26 4.02
CA GLY A 11 21.71 -11.22 5.06
C GLY A 11 23.10 -10.92 4.50
N ARG A 12 23.78 -9.90 5.04
CA ARG A 12 25.07 -9.39 4.54
C ARG A 12 26.17 -10.44 4.37
N HIS A 13 26.20 -11.47 5.20
CA HIS A 13 27.29 -12.45 5.22
C HIS A 13 26.89 -13.87 4.81
N LYS A 14 25.62 -14.24 4.99
CA LYS A 14 25.10 -15.60 4.74
C LYS A 14 23.73 -15.60 4.08
N GLY A 15 23.32 -14.46 3.53
CA GLY A 15 22.09 -14.37 2.75
C GLY A 15 22.23 -15.17 1.46
N ALA A 16 21.15 -15.81 1.03
CA ALA A 16 21.14 -16.56 -0.22
C ALA A 16 21.64 -15.74 -1.42
N CYS A 17 21.35 -14.43 -1.48
CA CYS A 17 21.82 -13.57 -2.56
C CYS A 17 23.35 -13.40 -2.57
N VAL A 18 23.95 -13.23 -1.40
CA VAL A 18 25.41 -13.10 -1.26
C VAL A 18 26.10 -14.39 -1.69
N LEU A 19 25.61 -15.54 -1.22
CA LEU A 19 26.16 -16.84 -1.58
C LEU A 19 26.05 -17.12 -3.09
N LEU A 20 24.94 -16.69 -3.73
CA LEU A 20 24.77 -16.82 -5.17
C LEU A 20 25.74 -15.91 -5.94
N GLU A 21 25.91 -14.65 -5.54
CA GLU A 21 26.86 -13.72 -6.18
C GLU A 21 28.31 -14.21 -6.07
N GLU A 22 28.70 -14.75 -4.91
CA GLU A 22 30.00 -15.40 -4.70
C GLU A 22 30.19 -16.59 -5.63
N GLN A 23 29.17 -17.45 -5.77
CA GLN A 23 29.21 -18.62 -6.65
C GLN A 23 29.30 -18.25 -8.14
N PHE A 24 28.61 -17.19 -8.56
CA PHE A 24 28.65 -16.71 -9.95
C PHE A 24 29.83 -15.78 -10.24
N GLY A 25 30.58 -15.34 -9.21
CA GLY A 25 31.72 -14.44 -9.33
C GLY A 25 31.36 -13.06 -9.86
N ARG A 26 30.10 -12.63 -9.69
CA ARG A 26 29.62 -11.31 -10.13
C ARG A 26 28.42 -10.85 -9.31
N GLU A 27 28.25 -9.54 -9.23
CA GLU A 27 27.04 -8.94 -8.68
C GLU A 27 25.83 -9.27 -9.57
N LEU A 28 24.70 -9.59 -8.95
CA LEU A 28 23.47 -9.94 -9.63
C LEU A 28 22.41 -8.90 -9.27
N LEU A 29 21.63 -8.45 -10.25
CA LEU A 29 20.54 -7.52 -9.98
C LEU A 29 19.55 -8.12 -8.98
N GLN A 30 19.45 -7.52 -7.79
CA GLN A 30 18.60 -7.99 -6.69
C GLN A 30 17.22 -7.34 -6.75
N LEU A 31 16.20 -8.15 -7.05
CA LEU A 31 14.78 -7.75 -7.14
C LEU A 31 14.03 -8.32 -5.93
N GLY A 32 14.23 -7.71 -4.77
CA GLY A 32 13.64 -8.17 -3.51
C GLY A 32 12.16 -7.83 -3.38
N CYS A 33 11.28 -8.83 -3.44
CA CYS A 33 9.81 -8.77 -3.48
C CYS A 33 9.25 -8.34 -4.84
N ARG A 34 8.14 -8.97 -5.28
CA ARG A 34 7.45 -8.59 -6.52
C ARG A 34 7.01 -7.12 -6.51
N HIS A 35 6.69 -6.57 -5.33
CA HIS A 35 6.36 -5.16 -5.17
C HIS A 35 7.53 -4.23 -5.50
N HIS A 36 8.77 -4.60 -5.16
CA HIS A 36 9.93 -3.74 -5.47
C HIS A 36 10.16 -3.57 -6.98
N VAL A 37 9.80 -4.57 -7.79
CA VAL A 37 9.93 -4.44 -9.25
C VAL A 37 9.04 -3.30 -9.75
N LEU A 38 7.81 -3.23 -9.24
CA LEU A 38 6.89 -2.13 -9.57
C LEU A 38 7.33 -0.82 -8.91
N GLU A 39 7.88 -0.85 -7.69
CA GLU A 39 8.43 0.35 -7.04
C GLU A 39 9.59 0.96 -7.83
N LEU A 40 10.42 0.17 -8.51
CA LEU A 40 11.48 0.70 -9.38
C LEU A 40 10.91 1.46 -10.58
N VAL A 41 9.89 0.89 -11.23
CA VAL A 41 9.22 1.54 -12.37
C VAL A 41 8.49 2.80 -11.90
N ALA A 42 7.75 2.72 -10.81
CA ALA A 42 7.04 3.85 -10.22
C ALA A 42 8.02 4.94 -9.75
N GLY A 43 9.15 4.56 -9.14
CA GLY A 43 10.19 5.49 -8.70
C GLY A 43 10.87 6.21 -9.88
N ALA A 44 11.13 5.51 -10.98
CA ALA A 44 11.64 6.12 -12.21
C ALA A 44 10.62 7.10 -12.82
N ALA A 45 9.36 6.68 -12.97
CA ALA A 45 8.29 7.53 -13.47
C ALA A 45 8.08 8.77 -12.58
N PHE A 46 8.10 8.60 -11.26
CA PHE A 46 8.03 9.69 -10.31
C PHE A 46 9.23 10.63 -10.45
N SER A 47 10.44 10.10 -10.59
CA SER A 47 11.65 10.93 -10.76
C SER A 47 11.63 11.74 -12.05
N GLU A 48 11.07 11.18 -13.12
CA GLU A 48 10.88 11.89 -14.39
C GLU A 48 9.82 12.99 -14.26
N ALA A 49 8.67 12.66 -13.64
CA ALA A 49 7.56 13.60 -13.52
C ALA A 49 7.78 14.71 -12.48
N MET A 50 8.46 14.39 -11.37
CA MET A 50 8.54 15.23 -10.18
C MET A 50 9.98 15.66 -9.85
N GLY A 51 10.97 15.20 -10.61
CA GLY A 51 12.40 15.38 -10.34
C GLY A 51 12.97 14.34 -9.37
N THR A 52 14.29 14.19 -9.38
CA THR A 52 14.99 13.29 -8.46
C THR A 52 14.84 13.78 -7.02
N SER A 53 14.54 12.86 -6.10
CA SER A 53 14.42 13.17 -4.67
C SER A 53 15.16 12.15 -3.83
N SER A 54 16.01 12.63 -2.92
CA SER A 54 16.51 11.83 -1.81
C SER A 54 15.41 11.72 -0.76
N ALA A 55 14.79 10.54 -0.64
CA ALA A 55 13.79 10.19 0.36
C ALA A 55 14.39 10.36 1.78
N PRO A 56 14.24 11.54 2.40
CA PRO A 56 13.02 11.93 3.12
C PRO A 56 12.46 13.32 2.75
N ASP A 57 13.05 13.99 1.77
CA ASP A 57 12.83 15.43 1.50
C ASP A 57 11.95 15.73 0.30
N VAL A 58 11.07 14.79 -0.08
CA VAL A 58 10.07 15.06 -1.13
C VAL A 58 9.16 16.19 -0.66
N PHE A 59 9.30 17.38 -1.27
CA PHE A 59 8.53 18.57 -0.91
C PHE A 59 7.02 18.33 -0.98
N LEU A 60 6.56 17.47 -1.89
CA LEU A 60 5.16 17.05 -1.97
C LEU A 60 4.67 16.44 -0.65
N PHE A 61 5.40 15.48 -0.09
CA PHE A 61 5.02 14.83 1.17
C PHE A 61 5.13 15.78 2.36
N LYS A 62 6.14 16.67 2.38
CA LYS A 62 6.24 17.71 3.42
C LYS A 62 5.07 18.68 3.36
N ARG A 63 4.68 19.11 2.17
CA ARG A 63 3.53 20.00 1.95
C ARG A 63 2.25 19.30 2.38
N PHE A 64 2.04 18.05 1.95
CA PHE A 64 0.87 17.26 2.34
C PHE A 64 0.78 17.10 3.85
N LYS A 65 1.90 16.72 4.51
CA LYS A 65 1.98 16.61 5.97
C LYS A 65 1.65 17.92 6.67
N SER A 66 2.11 19.06 6.14
CA SER A 66 1.87 20.37 6.72
C SER A 66 0.40 20.80 6.57
N SER A 67 -0.20 20.54 5.41
CA SER A 67 -1.60 20.83 5.11
C SER A 67 -2.58 19.80 5.69
N TRP A 68 -2.10 18.70 6.28
CA TRP A 68 -2.95 17.61 6.78
C TRP A 68 -3.97 18.05 7.86
N GLN A 69 -3.67 19.12 8.60
CA GLN A 69 -4.61 19.68 9.57
C GLN A 69 -5.72 20.50 8.92
N ASP A 70 -5.45 21.05 7.74
CA ASP A 70 -6.36 21.93 6.99
C ASP A 70 -7.24 21.18 5.99
N ILE A 71 -6.90 19.93 5.68
CA ILE A 71 -7.72 19.05 4.84
C ILE A 71 -9.00 18.70 5.59
N ASP A 72 -10.14 19.03 4.98
CA ASP A 72 -11.44 18.54 5.45
C ASP A 72 -11.52 17.03 5.24
N LYS A 73 -11.56 16.30 6.35
CA LYS A 73 -11.63 14.83 6.38
C LYS A 73 -13.07 14.31 6.33
N THR A 74 -14.04 15.22 6.40
CA THR A 74 -15.47 14.89 6.32
C THR A 74 -15.98 14.87 4.88
N THR A 75 -15.23 15.45 3.93
CA THR A 75 -15.52 15.40 2.50
C THR A 75 -14.68 14.34 1.80
N TYR A 76 -15.35 13.32 1.30
CA TYR A 76 -14.78 12.27 0.46
C TYR A 76 -15.85 11.71 -0.48
N GLU A 77 -15.39 11.06 -1.55
CA GLU A 77 -16.26 10.35 -2.48
C GLU A 77 -16.31 8.87 -2.08
N ASP A 78 -17.52 8.32 -1.97
CA ASP A 78 -17.75 6.90 -1.75
C ASP A 78 -18.31 6.24 -3.03
N SER A 79 -18.63 4.96 -2.95
CA SER A 79 -19.16 4.16 -4.05
C SER A 79 -20.51 4.65 -4.58
N SER A 80 -21.16 5.61 -3.93
CA SER A 80 -22.42 6.22 -4.38
C SER A 80 -22.21 7.49 -5.21
N THR A 81 -20.98 8.03 -5.24
CA THR A 81 -20.67 9.28 -5.94
C THR A 81 -20.80 9.15 -7.46
N ASP A 82 -20.38 8.03 -8.02
CA ASP A 82 -20.48 7.77 -9.45
C ASP A 82 -21.49 6.65 -9.78
N ASP A 83 -22.32 6.89 -10.81
CA ASP A 83 -23.44 6.02 -11.17
C ASP A 83 -23.01 4.61 -11.61
N TYR A 84 -21.82 4.48 -12.20
CA TYR A 84 -21.30 3.19 -12.63
C TYR A 84 -20.93 2.33 -11.42
N THR A 85 -20.13 2.86 -10.50
CA THR A 85 -19.72 2.18 -9.27
C THR A 85 -20.92 1.90 -8.39
N ALA A 86 -21.85 2.85 -8.25
CA ALA A 86 -23.07 2.66 -7.47
C ALA A 86 -23.85 1.45 -7.96
N LYS A 87 -24.00 1.29 -9.29
CA LYS A 87 -24.63 0.11 -9.90
C LYS A 87 -23.79 -1.16 -9.72
N ALA A 88 -22.47 -1.05 -9.86
CA ALA A 88 -21.57 -2.20 -9.75
C ALA A 88 -21.57 -2.82 -8.34
N VAL A 89 -21.74 -2.01 -7.29
CA VAL A 89 -21.71 -2.50 -5.90
C VAL A 89 -23.10 -2.81 -5.33
N ALA A 90 -24.18 -2.31 -5.95
CA ALA A 90 -25.53 -2.32 -5.38
C ALA A 90 -25.99 -3.70 -4.89
N GLU A 91 -25.71 -4.76 -5.64
CA GLU A 91 -26.22 -6.11 -5.35
C GLU A 91 -25.57 -6.75 -4.12
N PHE A 92 -24.33 -6.40 -3.79
CA PHE A 92 -23.56 -7.05 -2.72
C PHE A 92 -23.18 -6.11 -1.57
N LYS A 93 -23.47 -4.81 -1.71
CA LYS A 93 -23.03 -3.76 -0.78
C LYS A 93 -23.32 -4.11 0.68
N ASP A 94 -24.58 -4.42 0.99
CA ASP A 94 -25.03 -4.63 2.36
C ASP A 94 -24.43 -5.91 2.98
N GLU A 95 -24.38 -6.99 2.20
CA GLU A 95 -23.76 -8.26 2.64
C GLU A 95 -22.26 -8.08 2.89
N MET A 96 -21.56 -7.38 1.99
CA MET A 96 -20.14 -7.08 2.14
C MET A 96 -19.88 -6.20 3.37
N VAL A 97 -20.66 -5.15 3.61
CA VAL A 97 -20.51 -4.30 4.80
C VAL A 97 -20.66 -5.13 6.07
N GLN A 98 -21.69 -5.99 6.17
CA GLN A 98 -21.88 -6.86 7.33
C GLN A 98 -20.69 -7.81 7.56
N MET A 99 -20.16 -8.40 6.48
CA MET A 99 -18.99 -9.27 6.54
C MET A 99 -17.75 -8.51 7.03
N LEU A 100 -17.51 -7.32 6.48
CA LEU A 100 -16.36 -6.48 6.82
C LEU A 100 -16.43 -6.00 8.27
N GLU A 101 -17.61 -5.60 8.75
CA GLU A 101 -17.82 -5.23 10.15
C GLU A 101 -17.51 -6.37 11.13
N MET A 102 -17.79 -7.63 10.74
CA MET A 102 -17.37 -8.80 11.51
C MET A 102 -15.87 -9.02 11.44
N ALA A 103 -15.27 -8.89 10.25
CA ALA A 103 -13.84 -9.07 10.04
C ALA A 103 -12.99 -8.06 10.83
N VAL A 104 -13.40 -6.79 10.90
CA VAL A 104 -12.66 -5.74 11.66
C VAL A 104 -12.60 -6.03 13.15
N LYS A 105 -13.60 -6.73 13.71
CA LYS A 105 -13.62 -7.12 15.14
C LYS A 105 -12.64 -8.26 15.45
N VAL A 106 -12.22 -9.01 14.44
CA VAL A 106 -11.22 -10.08 14.58
C VAL A 106 -9.81 -9.47 14.54
N LYS A 107 -8.91 -10.00 15.37
CA LYS A 107 -7.50 -9.61 15.35
C LYS A 107 -6.89 -9.96 13.99
N GLN A 108 -6.54 -8.93 13.22
CA GLN A 108 -5.88 -9.09 11.94
C GLN A 108 -4.39 -9.46 12.12
N PRO A 109 -3.80 -10.25 11.21
CA PRO A 109 -2.37 -10.59 11.26
C PRO A 109 -1.44 -9.38 11.17
N ARG A 110 -1.90 -8.30 10.52
CA ARG A 110 -1.15 -7.06 10.27
C ARG A 110 -2.11 -5.87 10.31
N ASP A 111 -1.60 -4.70 10.68
CA ASP A 111 -2.41 -3.47 10.80
C ASP A 111 -2.90 -2.96 9.44
N ASP A 112 -2.11 -3.12 8.37
CA ASP A 112 -2.49 -2.74 7.00
C ASP A 112 -3.74 -3.49 6.50
N PHE A 113 -3.92 -4.74 6.92
CA PHE A 113 -5.15 -5.49 6.62
C PHE A 113 -6.37 -4.93 7.33
N ARG A 114 -6.22 -4.49 8.58
CA ARG A 114 -7.32 -3.83 9.29
C ARG A 114 -7.69 -2.52 8.61
N GLU A 115 -6.68 -1.72 8.25
CA GLU A 115 -6.87 -0.46 7.53
C GLU A 115 -7.60 -0.67 6.20
N LEU A 116 -7.24 -1.71 5.43
CA LEU A 116 -7.94 -2.07 4.21
C LEU A 116 -9.44 -2.37 4.44
N LEU A 117 -9.76 -3.12 5.50
CA LEU A 117 -11.15 -3.41 5.84
C LEU A 117 -11.92 -2.13 6.21
N GLU A 118 -11.32 -1.27 7.05
CA GLU A 118 -11.92 0.00 7.47
C GLU A 118 -12.14 0.94 6.27
N LEU A 119 -11.16 1.06 5.36
CA LEU A 119 -11.28 1.83 4.12
C LEU A 119 -12.33 1.27 3.16
N THR A 120 -12.46 -0.05 3.07
CA THR A 120 -13.50 -0.68 2.23
C THR A 120 -14.89 -0.37 2.77
N ILE A 121 -15.08 -0.37 4.09
CA ILE A 121 -16.35 0.03 4.72
C ILE A 121 -16.68 1.50 4.38
N ILE A 122 -15.71 2.41 4.50
CA ILE A 122 -15.86 3.84 4.15
C ILE A 122 -16.21 3.99 2.66
N PHE A 123 -15.51 3.29 1.78
CA PHE A 123 -15.77 3.31 0.35
C PHE A 123 -17.18 2.80 0.03
N LEU A 124 -17.69 1.80 0.73
CA LEU A 124 -19.07 1.34 0.61
C LEU A 124 -20.06 2.28 1.34
N GLY A 125 -19.67 3.49 1.74
CA GLY A 125 -20.56 4.48 2.35
C GLY A 125 -21.05 4.12 3.75
N ALA A 126 -20.35 3.22 4.45
CA ALA A 126 -20.62 2.86 5.84
C ALA A 126 -19.53 3.42 6.78
N VAL A 127 -19.79 3.42 8.09
CA VAL A 127 -18.87 3.98 9.10
C VAL A 127 -18.19 2.84 9.87
N PRO A 128 -16.85 2.73 9.84
CA PRO A 128 -16.15 1.66 10.55
C PRO A 128 -16.13 1.92 12.07
N PRO A 129 -15.81 0.90 12.90
CA PRO A 129 -15.88 1.00 14.37
C PRO A 129 -15.02 2.10 15.01
N ARG A 130 -13.99 2.61 14.32
CA ARG A 130 -13.12 3.70 14.79
C ARG A 130 -13.59 5.08 14.35
N GLY A 131 -14.69 5.16 13.61
CA GLY A 131 -15.12 6.38 12.92
C GLY A 131 -14.30 6.65 11.66
N ILE A 132 -14.55 7.83 11.09
CA ILE A 132 -13.86 8.40 9.92
C ILE A 132 -12.73 9.30 10.41
#